data_AF-A0A0G0N219-F1
#
_entry.id   AF-A0A0G0N219-F1
#
_cell.length_a   1.000
_cell.length_b   1.000
_cell.length_c   1.000
_cell.angle_alpha   90.00
_cell.angle_beta   90.00
_cell.angle_gamma   90.00
#
_symmetry.space_group_name_H-M   'P 1'
#
loop_
_entity.id
_entity.type
_entity.pdbx_description
1 polymer ?
#
loop_
_entity_poly.entity_id
_entity_poly.type
_entity_poly.pdbx_seq_one_letter_code
_entity_poly.pdbx_strand_id
1 'polypeptide(L)'
;MLDKMTLDERFNYIPPNGESWKKFDARLKSKLVEIVKNHKGRTVVIVTHGGAIRALIPYLLGVSKEESFKYDPNNASLSIFEHDGNKFFKKTVNDTSHLGK
;
A
#
# COMPACT_ATOMS: atom_id res chain seq x y z
N MET A 1 -0.52 10.11 21.78
CA MET A 1 0.58 9.22 22.27
C MET A 1 1.50 8.86 21.11
N LEU A 2 0.95 8.44 19.97
CA LEU A 2 1.70 8.28 18.71
C LEU A 2 2.25 9.61 18.18
N ASP A 3 1.57 10.73 18.44
CA ASP A 3 1.92 12.05 17.88
C ASP A 3 3.30 12.56 18.32
N LYS A 4 3.80 12.05 19.45
CA LYS A 4 5.14 12.38 20.00
C LYS A 4 6.24 11.44 19.50
N MET A 5 5.87 10.32 18.86
CA MET A 5 6.82 9.35 18.34
C MET A 5 7.32 9.80 16.97
N THR A 6 8.62 9.60 16.73
CA THR A 6 9.25 9.66 15.43
C THR A 6 8.67 8.61 14.47
N LEU A 7 8.98 8.77 13.19
CA LEU A 7 8.53 7.86 12.15
C LEU A 7 8.98 6.41 12.38
N ASP A 8 10.23 6.22 12.77
CA ASP A 8 10.79 4.89 13.02
C ASP A 8 10.19 4.24 14.27
N GLU A 9 9.99 5.02 15.34
CA GLU A 9 9.29 4.54 16.54
C GLU A 9 7.87 4.08 16.20
N ARG A 10 7.11 4.87 15.43
CA ARG A 10 5.76 4.46 14.97
C ARG A 10 5.80 3.21 14.09
N PHE A 11 6.82 3.10 13.24
CA PHE A 11 6.98 1.95 12.34
C PHE A 11 7.21 0.64 13.11
N ASN A 12 7.92 0.71 14.23
CA ASN A 12 8.25 -0.44 15.06
C ASN A 12 7.29 -0.66 16.25
N TYR A 13 6.50 0.35 16.65
CA TYR A 13 5.55 0.26 17.75
C TYR A 13 4.55 -0.88 17.58
N ILE A 14 4.32 -1.65 18.64
CA ILE A 14 3.34 -2.74 18.69
C ILE A 14 2.23 -2.34 19.68
N PRO A 15 0.99 -2.10 19.20
CA PRO A 15 -0.14 -1.89 20.09
C PRO A 15 -0.46 -3.18 20.86
N PRO A 16 -1.04 -3.09 22.08
CA PRO A 16 -1.45 -4.26 22.85
C PRO A 16 -2.31 -5.22 22.02
N ASN A 17 -1.93 -6.50 21.98
CA ASN A 17 -2.58 -7.57 21.21
C ASN A 17 -2.65 -7.33 19.68
N GLY A 18 -1.91 -6.36 19.14
CA GLY A 18 -1.87 -6.06 17.71
C GLY A 18 -0.53 -6.39 17.07
N GLU A 19 -0.29 -5.79 15.89
CA GLU A 19 0.97 -5.89 15.17
C GLU A 19 1.56 -4.50 14.91
N SER A 20 2.87 -4.44 14.71
CA SER A 20 3.53 -3.22 14.25
C SER A 20 3.28 -2.95 12.78
N TRP A 21 3.45 -1.69 12.38
CA TRP A 21 3.40 -1.31 10.97
C TRP A 21 4.46 -2.04 10.15
N LYS A 22 5.65 -2.30 10.70
CA LYS A 22 6.69 -3.13 10.08
C LYS A 22 6.20 -4.53 9.72
N LYS A 23 5.52 -5.22 10.66
CA LYS A 23 5.00 -6.57 10.43
C LYS A 23 3.85 -6.55 9.42
N PHE A 24 2.97 -5.56 9.54
CA PHE A 24 1.87 -5.32 8.61
C PHE A 24 2.35 -5.09 7.17
N ASP A 25 3.30 -4.18 6.98
CA ASP A 25 3.93 -3.82 5.71
C ASP A 25 4.59 -5.04 5.03
N ALA A 26 5.40 -5.79 5.77
CA ALA A 26 6.05 -7.00 5.27
C ALA A 26 5.03 -8.07 4.84
N ARG A 27 3.97 -8.27 5.64
CA ARG A 27 2.89 -9.23 5.35
C ARG A 27 2.14 -8.85 4.07
N LEU A 28 1.81 -7.57 3.88
CA LEU A 28 1.14 -7.09 2.67
C LEU A 28 2.01 -7.24 1.42
N LYS A 29 3.29 -6.87 1.50
CA LYS A 29 4.24 -7.00 0.37
C LYS A 29 4.42 -8.45 -0.04
N SER A 30 4.59 -9.35 0.93
CA SER A 30 4.68 -10.78 0.67
C SER A 30 3.45 -11.30 -0.07
N LYS A 31 2.24 -10.91 0.38
CA LYS A 31 1.00 -11.33 -0.28
C LYS A 31 0.82 -10.73 -1.68
N LEU A 32 1.19 -9.47 -1.88
CA LEU A 32 1.17 -8.83 -3.20
C LEU A 32 2.09 -9.56 -4.19
N VAL A 33 3.32 -9.88 -3.78
CA VAL A 33 4.29 -10.63 -4.62
C VAL A 33 3.73 -12.01 -4.99
N GLU A 34 3.10 -12.71 -4.04
CA GLU A 34 2.43 -13.98 -4.30
C GLU A 34 1.29 -13.84 -5.33
N ILE A 35 0.44 -12.83 -5.19
CA ILE A 35 -0.67 -12.55 -6.12
C ILE A 35 -0.12 -12.28 -7.53
N VAL A 36 0.89 -11.43 -7.67
CA VAL A 36 1.52 -11.09 -8.95
C VAL A 36 2.12 -12.34 -9.59
N LYS A 37 2.81 -13.17 -8.81
CA LYS A 37 3.41 -14.42 -9.31
C LYS A 37 2.35 -15.39 -9.82
N ASN A 38 1.23 -15.53 -9.12
CA ASN A 38 0.18 -16.51 -9.44
C ASN A 38 -0.74 -16.04 -10.58
N HIS A 39 -0.73 -14.76 -10.95
CA HIS A 39 -1.63 -14.17 -11.96
C HIS A 39 -0.88 -13.45 -13.08
N LYS A 40 0.29 -13.95 -13.49
CA LYS A 40 1.07 -13.38 -14.59
C LYS A 40 0.23 -13.26 -15.87
N GLY A 41 0.31 -12.09 -16.53
CA GLY A 41 -0.41 -11.79 -17.76
C GLY A 41 -1.91 -11.58 -17.60
N ARG A 42 -2.42 -11.47 -16.35
CA ARG A 42 -3.84 -11.23 -16.07
C ARG A 42 -4.03 -9.88 -15.36
N THR A 43 -5.22 -9.32 -15.50
CA THR A 43 -5.68 -8.20 -14.67
C THR A 43 -6.25 -8.73 -13.36
N VAL A 44 -5.80 -8.16 -12.24
CA VAL A 44 -6.27 -8.51 -10.89
C VAL A 44 -6.81 -7.26 -10.22
N VAL A 45 -7.97 -7.38 -9.57
CA VAL A 45 -8.52 -6.34 -8.69
C VAL A 45 -8.28 -6.75 -7.24
N ILE A 46 -7.72 -5.84 -6.45
CA ILE A 46 -7.50 -6.03 -5.01
C ILE A 46 -8.38 -5.02 -4.27
N VAL A 47 -9.30 -5.52 -3.45
CA VAL A 47 -10.15 -4.69 -2.59
C VAL A 47 -9.61 -4.78 -1.16
N THR A 48 -9.34 -3.64 -0.54
CA THR A 48 -8.76 -3.58 0.81
C THR A 48 -9.06 -2.23 1.47
N HIS A 49 -8.46 -1.97 2.63
CA HIS A 49 -8.64 -0.76 3.43
C HIS A 49 -7.57 0.31 3.13
N GLY A 50 -7.88 1.57 3.42
CA GLY A 50 -6.96 2.69 3.19
C GLY A 50 -5.59 2.53 3.84
N GLY A 51 -5.51 1.95 5.05
CA GLY A 51 -4.22 1.66 5.69
C GLY A 51 -3.34 0.67 4.92
N ALA A 52 -3.95 -0.35 4.30
CA ALA A 52 -3.23 -1.31 3.48
C ALA A 52 -2.77 -0.70 2.15
N ILE A 53 -3.60 0.12 1.53
CA ILE A 53 -3.21 0.89 0.33
C ILE A 53 -2.05 1.81 0.67
N ARG A 54 -2.14 2.57 1.77
CA ARG A 54 -1.09 3.48 2.25
C ARG A 54 0.26 2.76 2.48
N ALA A 55 0.23 1.54 3.02
CA ALA A 55 1.43 0.73 3.22
C ALA A 55 2.04 0.24 1.89
N LEU A 56 1.21 -0.15 0.91
CA LEU A 56 1.67 -0.71 -0.36
C LEU A 56 2.12 0.33 -1.39
N ILE A 57 1.54 1.53 -1.39
CA ILE A 57 1.82 2.56 -2.40
C ILE A 57 3.31 2.90 -2.55
N PRO A 58 4.09 3.12 -1.47
CA PRO A 58 5.53 3.37 -1.62
C PRO A 58 6.27 2.27 -2.39
N TYR A 59 5.92 1.00 -2.11
CA TYR A 59 6.50 -0.15 -2.80
C TYR A 59 6.09 -0.22 -4.27
N LEU A 60 4.81 0.04 -4.56
CA LEU A 60 4.30 0.10 -5.93
C LEU A 60 4.89 1.26 -6.74
N LEU A 61 5.28 2.35 -6.09
CA LEU A 61 5.93 3.50 -6.73
C LEU A 61 7.46 3.40 -6.78
N GLY A 62 8.06 2.42 -6.10
CA GLY A 62 9.52 2.30 -5.99
C GLY A 62 10.16 3.43 -5.17
N VAL A 63 9.44 3.99 -4.19
CA VAL A 63 9.92 5.05 -3.29
C VAL A 63 10.08 4.54 -1.86
N SER A 64 10.67 5.38 -1.01
CA SER A 64 10.98 5.00 0.37
C SER A 64 9.72 4.79 1.20
N LYS A 65 9.75 3.84 2.14
CA LYS A 65 8.62 3.54 3.04
C LYS A 65 8.21 4.74 3.90
N GLU A 66 9.15 5.65 4.15
CA GLU A 66 8.96 6.88 4.90
C GLU A 66 7.96 7.81 4.21
N GLU A 67 7.76 7.64 2.89
CA GLU A 67 6.76 8.38 2.14
C GLU A 67 5.32 7.89 2.37
N SER A 68 5.12 6.75 3.05
CA SER A 68 3.78 6.18 3.29
C SER A 68 2.78 7.19 3.85
N PHE A 69 3.22 8.09 4.74
CA PHE A 69 2.36 9.10 5.36
C PHE A 69 1.92 10.23 4.43
N LYS A 70 2.57 10.39 3.26
CA LYS A 70 2.17 11.36 2.24
C LYS A 70 0.92 10.93 1.47
N TYR A 71 0.54 9.66 1.57
CA TYR A 71 -0.56 9.09 0.79
C TYR A 71 -1.82 8.98 1.64
N ASP A 72 -2.91 9.58 1.16
CA ASP A 72 -4.22 9.49 1.78
C ASP A 72 -5.26 8.88 0.82
N PRO A 73 -5.47 7.56 0.87
CA PRO A 73 -6.40 6.88 -0.02
C PRO A 73 -7.85 7.27 0.27
N ASN A 74 -8.52 7.86 -0.72
CA ASN A 74 -9.93 8.18 -0.66
C ASN A 74 -10.79 6.91 -0.69
N ASN A 75 -11.99 6.98 -0.11
CA ASN A 75 -12.94 5.89 -0.18
C ASN A 75 -13.34 5.58 -1.63
N ALA A 76 -13.42 4.29 -1.95
CA ALA A 76 -13.72 3.77 -3.28
C ALA A 76 -12.76 4.27 -4.39
N SER A 77 -11.58 4.79 -4.04
CA SER A 77 -10.63 5.24 -5.05
C SER A 77 -9.95 4.08 -5.77
N LEU A 78 -9.55 4.32 -7.02
CA LEU A 78 -8.83 3.37 -7.86
C LEU A 78 -7.36 3.76 -7.96
N SER A 79 -6.48 2.79 -7.73
CA SER A 79 -5.05 2.91 -8.02
C SER A 79 -4.64 1.75 -8.92
N ILE A 80 -4.15 2.08 -10.11
CA ILE A 80 -3.88 1.13 -11.19
C ILE A 80 -2.40 1.13 -11.48
N PHE A 81 -1.80 -0.07 -11.44
CA PHE A 81 -0.41 -0.32 -11.75
C PHE A 81 -0.31 -1.44 -12.77
N GLU A 82 0.56 -1.28 -13.75
CA GLU A 82 1.00 -2.35 -14.65
C GLU A 82 2.28 -2.97 -14.09
N HIS A 83 2.50 -4.27 -14.31
CA HIS A 83 3.72 -4.95 -13.84
C HIS A 83 4.36 -5.71 -15.01
N ASP A 84 5.59 -5.37 -15.37
CA ASP A 84 6.29 -5.95 -16.53
C ASP A 84 6.99 -7.29 -16.24
N GLY A 85 6.92 -7.77 -15.00
CA GLY A 85 7.64 -8.95 -14.52
C GLY A 85 8.81 -8.62 -13.60
N ASN A 86 9.24 -7.36 -13.57
CA ASN A 86 10.31 -6.86 -12.70
C ASN A 86 9.83 -5.73 -11.78
N LYS A 87 9.10 -4.74 -12.32
CA LYS A 87 8.66 -3.57 -11.56
C LYS A 87 7.24 -3.14 -11.91
N PHE A 88 6.67 -2.34 -11.01
CA PHE A 88 5.38 -1.70 -11.21
C PHE A 88 5.53 -0.37 -11.94
N PHE A 89 4.56 -0.07 -12.81
CA PHE A 89 4.40 1.20 -13.52
C PHE A 89 3.04 1.78 -13.15
N LYS A 90 3.07 2.97 -12.57
CA LYS A 90 1.86 3.70 -12.20
C LYS A 90 1.07 4.11 -13.45
N LYS A 91 -0.21 3.77 -13.51
CA LYS A 91 -1.17 4.35 -14.46
C LYS A 91 -2.02 5.43 -13.79
N THR A 92 -2.58 5.13 -12.62
CA THR A 92 -3.26 6.13 -11.78
C THR A 92 -3.12 5.77 -10.31
N VAL A 93 -3.23 6.77 -9.43
CA VAL A 93 -3.27 6.60 -7.98
C VAL A 93 -4.39 7.46 -7.44
N ASN A 94 -5.21 6.87 -6.57
CA ASN A 94 -6.27 7.54 -5.83
C ASN A 94 -7.34 8.23 -6.71
N ASP A 95 -7.63 7.67 -7.89
CA ASP A 95 -8.65 8.19 -8.79
C ASP A 95 -10.05 7.99 -8.19
N THR A 96 -10.84 9.06 -8.18
CA THR A 96 -12.23 9.07 -7.71
C THR A 96 -13.19 9.64 -8.74
N SER A 97 -12.74 9.83 -10.00
CA SER A 97 -13.52 10.45 -11.07
C SER A 97 -14.87 9.76 -11.31
N HIS A 98 -14.94 8.44 -11.15
CA HIS A 98 -16.16 7.65 -11.28
C HIS A 98 -17.23 7.94 -10.21
N LEU A 99 -16.88 8.61 -9.11
CA LEU A 99 -17.83 8.98 -8.05
C LEU A 99 -18.64 10.23 -8.40
N GLY A 100 -18.36 10.91 -9.52
CA GLY A 100 -19.17 12.02 -10.03
C GLY A 100 -19.19 13.25 -9.13
N LYS A 101 -18.11 13.48 -8.38
CA LYS A 101 -17.92 14.68 -7.56
C LYS A 101 -17.04 15.71 -8.26
#